data_AF-A0AAU4DNI0-F1
#
_entry.id   AF-A0AAU4DNI0-F1
#
_cell.length_a   1.000
_cell.length_b   1.000
_cell.length_c   1.000
_cell.angle_alpha   90.00
_cell.angle_beta   90.00
_cell.angle_gamma   90.00
#
_symmetry.space_group_name_H-M   'P 1'
#
loop_
_entity.id
_entity.type
_entity.pdbx_description
1 polymer ?
#
loop_
_entity_poly.entity_id
_entity_poly.type
_entity_poly.pdbx_seq_one_letter_code
_entity_poly.pdbx_strand_id
1 'polypeptide(L)'
;MTATGPLPDLSDQERRLIVLVAAGASHDQISADHEAAVDPGSVRSAIELLLAKTRTRTVLQLAAWASAHRIVTSPVHPSAALTIKPQLPPRLLQILQGWAAGRSTPELTADWGIAPSTMRTYTKTLLTQLGVDSQLQASVVGVLAGLTRLNDIEPAWPADPRGHDVEQHRRAP
;
A
#
# COMPACT_ATOMS: atom_id res chain seq x y z
N MET A 1 -18.79 6.06 -16.36
CA MET A 1 -19.43 5.34 -15.23
C MET A 1 -18.58 5.59 -14.01
N THR A 2 -19.14 6.42 -13.12
CA THR A 2 -18.55 6.96 -11.90
C THR A 2 -18.58 5.92 -10.79
N ALA A 3 -17.42 5.44 -10.36
CA ALA A 3 -17.28 4.65 -9.15
C ALA A 3 -15.90 4.91 -8.51
N THR A 4 -15.62 6.17 -8.20
CA THR A 4 -14.82 6.43 -7.00
C THR A 4 -15.74 6.03 -5.86
N GLY A 5 -15.50 4.88 -5.24
CA GLY A 5 -16.16 4.59 -3.97
C GLY A 5 -15.92 5.79 -3.03
N PRO A 6 -16.94 6.25 -2.28
CA PRO A 6 -16.73 7.37 -1.37
C PRO A 6 -15.55 7.03 -0.47
N LEU A 7 -14.56 7.94 -0.39
CA LEU A 7 -13.50 7.80 0.60
C LEU A 7 -14.18 7.56 1.96
N PRO A 8 -13.80 6.53 2.71
CA PRO A 8 -14.31 6.38 4.07
C PRO A 8 -14.01 7.68 4.81
N ASP A 9 -14.96 8.10 5.66
CA ASP A 9 -14.82 9.32 6.45
C ASP A 9 -13.70 9.14 7.48
N LEU A 10 -12.47 9.46 7.07
CA LEU A 10 -11.26 9.32 7.87
C LEU A 10 -10.96 10.65 8.56
N SER A 11 -10.90 10.61 9.89
CA SER A 11 -10.39 11.69 10.72
C SER A 11 -8.93 12.00 10.43
N ASP A 12 -8.46 13.19 10.82
CA ASP A 12 -7.05 13.57 10.66
C ASP A 12 -6.12 12.62 11.41
N GLN A 13 -6.55 12.15 12.59
CA GLN A 13 -5.83 11.16 13.39
C GLN A 13 -5.66 9.83 12.64
N GLU A 14 -6.73 9.33 12.02
CA GLU A 14 -6.71 8.10 11.23
C GLU A 14 -5.84 8.26 9.98
N ARG A 15 -5.90 9.41 9.30
CA ARG A 15 -5.02 9.71 8.15
C ARG A 15 -3.57 9.73 8.57
N ARG A 16 -3.25 10.34 9.71
CA ARG A 16 -1.89 10.36 10.26
C ARG A 16 -1.41 8.95 10.60
N LEU A 17 -2.24 8.15 11.28
CA LEU A 17 -1.92 6.76 11.60
C LEU A 17 -1.65 5.94 10.33
N ILE A 18 -2.45 6.10 9.28
CA ILE A 18 -2.22 5.46 7.98
C ILE A 18 -0.86 5.86 7.40
N VAL A 19 -0.48 7.13 7.44
CA VAL A 19 0.82 7.61 6.96
C VAL A 19 1.97 6.97 7.73
N LEU A 20 1.87 6.89 9.06
CA LEU A 20 2.89 6.24 9.90
C LEU A 20 2.98 4.74 9.64
N VAL A 21 1.85 4.04 9.48
CA VAL A 21 1.83 2.62 9.14
C VAL A 21 2.44 2.37 7.76
N ALA A 22 2.07 3.16 6.75
CA ALA A 22 2.64 3.06 5.41
C ALA A 22 4.15 3.39 5.39
N ALA A 23 4.60 4.25 6.29
CA ALA A 23 6.00 4.55 6.53
C ALA A 23 6.78 3.39 7.17
N GLY A 24 6.09 2.40 7.74
CA GLY A 24 6.71 1.32 8.49
C GLY A 24 7.12 1.72 9.91
N ALA A 25 6.46 2.72 10.49
CA ALA A 25 6.70 3.14 11.86
C ALA A 25 6.40 2.00 12.86
N SER A 26 7.24 1.88 13.88
CA SER A 26 7.02 0.95 14.98
C SER A 26 5.85 1.42 15.87
N HIS A 27 5.31 0.53 16.71
CA HIS A 27 4.26 0.93 17.66
C HIS A 27 4.71 2.05 18.59
N ASP A 28 5.98 2.05 19.00
CA ASP A 28 6.58 3.10 19.83
C ASP A 28 6.58 4.45 19.09
N GLN A 29 7.06 4.47 17.85
CA GLN A 29 7.05 5.66 17.00
C GLN A 29 5.63 6.17 16.70
N ILE A 30 4.67 5.27 16.50
CA ILE A 30 3.26 5.62 16.30
C ILE A 30 2.70 6.28 17.56
N SER A 31 2.99 5.73 18.74
CA SER A 31 2.48 6.26 20.00
C SER A 31 3.13 7.59 20.43
N ALA A 32 4.38 7.81 20.02
CA ALA A 32 5.09 9.06 20.24
C ALA A 32 4.60 10.20 19.33
N ASP A 33 3.82 9.89 18.29
CA ASP A 33 3.30 10.89 17.35
C ASP A 33 2.04 11.57 17.89
N HIS A 34 2.15 12.86 18.22
CA HIS A 34 1.06 13.63 18.80
C HIS A 34 -0.14 13.82 17.86
N GLU A 35 0.07 13.79 16.54
CA GLU A 35 -1.01 13.91 15.55
C GLU A 35 -1.81 12.60 15.45
N ALA A 36 -1.13 11.45 15.56
CA ALA A 36 -1.79 10.15 15.61
C ALA A 36 -2.50 9.92 16.95
N ALA A 37 -2.05 10.54 18.04
CA ALA A 37 -2.72 10.55 19.36
C ALA A 37 -3.22 9.16 19.81
N VAL A 38 -2.46 8.09 19.51
CA VAL A 38 -2.81 6.71 19.87
C VAL A 38 -2.03 6.28 21.09
N ASP A 39 -2.73 5.79 22.11
CA ASP A 39 -2.10 5.18 23.28
C ASP A 39 -1.25 3.94 22.89
N PRO A 40 -0.05 3.74 23.49
CA PRO A 40 0.83 2.62 23.15
C PRO A 40 0.18 1.23 23.22
N GLY A 41 -0.72 1.00 24.17
CA GLY A 41 -1.45 -0.26 24.33
C GLY A 41 -2.58 -0.45 23.30
N SER A 42 -2.95 0.64 22.61
CA SER A 42 -4.10 0.69 21.69
C SER A 42 -3.71 0.73 20.21
N VAL A 43 -2.41 0.86 19.88
CA VAL A 43 -1.92 0.94 18.49
C VAL A 43 -2.43 -0.21 17.63
N ARG A 44 -2.35 -1.44 18.15
CA ARG A 44 -2.83 -2.62 17.42
C ARG A 44 -4.32 -2.54 17.12
N SER A 45 -5.15 -2.23 18.12
CA SER A 45 -6.60 -2.11 17.97
C SER A 45 -6.97 -0.97 17.02
N ALA A 46 -6.24 0.14 17.06
CA ALA A 46 -6.43 1.25 16.13
C ALA A 46 -6.14 0.85 14.68
N ILE A 47 -5.07 0.08 14.45
CA ILE A 47 -4.76 -0.49 13.12
C ILE A 47 -5.86 -1.46 12.69
N GLU A 48 -6.34 -2.34 13.57
CA GLU A 48 -7.42 -3.29 13.25
C GLU A 48 -8.72 -2.56 12.87
N LEU A 49 -9.07 -1.48 13.56
CA LEU A 49 -10.20 -0.61 13.21
C LEU A 49 -10.00 0.08 11.86
N LEU A 50 -8.80 0.57 11.56
CA LEU A 50 -8.48 1.14 10.25
C LEU A 50 -8.65 0.12 9.12
N LEU A 51 -8.14 -1.10 9.31
CA LEU A 51 -8.28 -2.18 8.33
C LEU A 51 -9.77 -2.48 8.06
N ALA A 52 -10.57 -2.58 9.11
CA ALA A 52 -12.01 -2.79 8.98
C ALA A 52 -12.72 -1.61 8.26
N LYS A 53 -12.40 -0.38 8.64
CA LYS A 53 -13.02 0.85 8.09
C LYS A 53 -12.67 1.07 6.62
N THR A 54 -11.43 0.78 6.23
CA THR A 54 -10.94 0.85 4.84
C THR A 54 -11.23 -0.41 4.03
N ARG A 55 -11.79 -1.46 4.67
CA ARG A 55 -12.03 -2.79 4.08
C ARG A 55 -10.77 -3.43 3.50
N THR A 56 -9.63 -3.15 4.13
CA THR A 56 -8.34 -3.76 3.77
C THR A 56 -8.05 -4.93 4.71
N ARG A 57 -7.37 -5.96 4.19
CA ARG A 57 -7.07 -7.20 4.94
C ARG A 57 -5.73 -7.14 5.65
N THR A 58 -4.79 -6.35 5.14
CA THR A 58 -3.42 -6.27 5.65
C THR A 58 -2.91 -4.84 5.62
N VAL A 59 -1.91 -4.55 6.45
CA VAL A 59 -1.23 -3.25 6.43
C VAL A 59 -0.53 -2.95 5.09
N LEU A 60 -0.15 -3.99 4.33
CA LEU A 60 0.41 -3.85 2.98
C LEU A 60 -0.63 -3.34 1.99
N GLN A 61 -1.84 -3.92 2.04
CA GLN A 61 -2.97 -3.42 1.26
C GLN A 61 -3.38 -2.02 1.70
N LEU A 62 -3.41 -1.75 3.01
CA LEU A 62 -3.70 -0.41 3.53
C LEU A 62 -2.72 0.63 2.98
N ALA A 63 -1.44 0.33 2.94
CA ALA A 63 -0.42 1.22 2.39
C ALA A 63 -0.64 1.47 0.89
N ALA A 64 -0.93 0.41 0.11
CA ALA A 64 -1.25 0.54 -1.31
C ALA A 64 -2.53 1.38 -1.55
N TRP A 65 -3.59 1.09 -0.79
CA TRP A 65 -4.87 1.80 -0.80
C TRP A 65 -4.69 3.29 -0.48
N ALA A 66 -3.92 3.59 0.56
CA ALA A 66 -3.63 4.96 0.97
C ALA A 66 -2.84 5.73 -0.09
N SER A 67 -1.88 5.08 -0.76
CA SER A 67 -1.17 5.68 -1.89
C SER A 67 -2.07 5.95 -3.08
N ALA A 68 -2.98 5.02 -3.41
CA ALA A 68 -3.89 5.19 -4.52
C ALA A 68 -4.91 6.32 -4.29
N HIS A 69 -5.36 6.52 -3.05
CA HIS A 69 -6.16 7.68 -2.65
C HIS A 69 -5.37 8.99 -2.47
N ARG A 70 -4.05 8.98 -2.73
CA ARG A 70 -3.15 10.12 -2.51
C ARG A 70 -3.13 10.62 -1.06
N ILE A 71 -3.40 9.74 -0.09
CA ILE A 71 -3.12 10.00 1.33
C ILE A 71 -1.61 9.88 1.56
N VAL A 72 -0.98 8.87 0.95
CA VAL A 72 0.49 8.69 0.97
C VAL A 72 1.04 9.01 -0.41
N THR A 73 1.56 10.22 -0.58
CA THR A 73 2.03 10.73 -1.89
C THR A 73 3.51 10.50 -2.12
N SER A 74 4.28 10.13 -1.10
CA SER A 74 5.72 9.94 -1.19
C SER A 74 6.17 8.83 -0.23
N PRO A 75 7.12 7.97 -0.64
CA PRO A 75 7.73 7.03 0.26
C PRO A 75 8.63 7.75 1.27
N VAL A 76 8.86 7.12 2.42
CA VAL A 76 9.76 7.63 3.46
C VAL A 76 11.19 7.78 2.96
N HIS A 77 11.64 6.82 2.16
CA HIS A 77 12.94 6.86 1.50
C HIS A 77 12.75 7.00 -0.01
N PRO A 78 13.50 7.89 -0.67
CA PRO A 78 13.46 8.01 -2.11
C PRO A 78 13.89 6.69 -2.75
N SER A 79 13.02 6.16 -3.60
CA SER A 79 13.28 4.94 -4.36
C SER A 79 13.57 5.30 -5.81
N ALA A 80 14.64 4.72 -6.37
CA ALA A 80 14.97 4.86 -7.79
C ALA A 80 13.83 4.41 -8.72
N ALA A 81 12.95 3.52 -8.24
CA ALA A 81 11.81 3.02 -9.00
C ALA A 81 10.76 4.10 -9.31
N LEU A 82 10.76 5.21 -8.56
CA LEU A 82 9.89 6.36 -8.84
C LEU A 82 10.42 7.25 -9.97
N THR A 83 11.73 7.24 -10.20
CA THR A 83 12.36 8.01 -11.29
C THR A 83 12.41 7.20 -12.57
N ILE A 84 12.83 5.94 -12.47
CA ILE A 84 12.95 5.01 -13.60
C ILE A 84 12.14 3.77 -13.26
N LYS A 85 11.04 3.56 -14.00
CA LYS A 85 10.16 2.41 -13.79
C LYS A 85 10.96 1.10 -13.99
N PRO A 86 11.14 0.27 -12.96
CA PRO A 86 11.92 -0.95 -13.08
C PRO A 86 11.14 -2.00 -13.90
N GLN A 87 11.88 -2.77 -14.68
CA GLN A 87 11.36 -3.96 -15.37
C GLN A 87 11.43 -5.15 -14.41
N LEU A 88 10.39 -5.33 -13.60
CA LEU A 88 10.30 -6.46 -12.69
C LEU A 88 10.02 -7.76 -13.45
N PRO A 89 10.73 -8.86 -13.13
CA PRO A 89 10.34 -10.18 -13.59
C PRO A 89 8.87 -10.49 -13.22
N PRO A 90 8.12 -11.22 -14.07
CA PRO A 90 6.69 -11.47 -13.86
C PRO A 90 6.37 -12.00 -12.46
N ARG A 91 7.22 -12.87 -11.91
CA ARG A 91 7.04 -13.43 -10.58
C ARG A 91 7.14 -12.40 -9.47
N LEU A 92 8.10 -11.46 -9.57
CA LEU A 92 8.27 -10.40 -8.57
C LEU A 92 7.12 -9.39 -8.65
N LEU A 93 6.66 -9.10 -9.86
CA LEU A 93 5.48 -8.27 -10.07
C LEU A 93 4.21 -8.89 -9.46
N GLN A 94 4.02 -10.20 -9.63
CA GLN A 94 2.90 -10.93 -9.01
C GLN A 94 2.94 -10.90 -7.48
N ILE A 95 4.13 -10.95 -6.86
CA ILE A 95 4.28 -10.81 -5.41
C ILE A 95 3.82 -9.42 -4.97
N LEU A 96 4.33 -8.38 -5.64
CA LEU A 96 4.00 -6.99 -5.35
C LEU A 96 2.50 -6.72 -5.48
N GLN A 97 1.88 -7.19 -6.57
CA GLN A 97 0.43 -7.10 -6.79
C GLN A 97 -0.35 -7.90 -5.76
N GLY A 98 0.13 -9.09 -5.37
CA GLY A 98 -0.47 -9.89 -4.31
C GLY A 98 -0.52 -9.17 -2.96
N TRP A 99 0.58 -8.54 -2.55
CA TRP A 99 0.62 -7.75 -1.32
C TRP A 99 -0.33 -6.55 -1.37
N ALA A 100 -0.32 -5.81 -2.47
CA ALA A 100 -1.21 -4.68 -2.67
C ALA A 100 -2.69 -5.09 -2.72
N ALA A 101 -2.99 -6.33 -3.12
CA ALA A 101 -4.32 -6.93 -3.08
C ALA A 101 -4.71 -7.53 -1.72
N GLY A 102 -3.86 -7.38 -0.69
CA GLY A 102 -4.14 -7.91 0.64
C GLY A 102 -3.87 -9.40 0.81
N ARG A 103 -3.14 -10.04 -0.11
CA ARG A 103 -2.59 -11.38 0.13
C ARG A 103 -1.33 -11.29 0.97
N SER A 104 -1.28 -12.12 1.99
CA SER A 104 -0.12 -12.29 2.85
C SER A 104 0.97 -13.14 2.17
N THR A 105 2.22 -12.97 2.60
CA THR A 105 3.34 -13.77 2.10
C THR A 105 3.12 -15.30 2.30
N PRO A 106 2.57 -15.79 3.43
CA PRO A 106 2.22 -17.20 3.59
C PRO A 106 1.15 -17.67 2.60
N GLU A 107 0.08 -16.90 2.35
CA GLU A 107 -0.95 -17.23 1.35
C GLU A 107 -0.32 -17.36 -0.04
N LEU A 108 0.48 -16.38 -0.47
CA LEU A 108 1.17 -16.43 -1.77
C LEU A 108 2.12 -17.63 -1.89
N THR A 109 2.81 -17.98 -0.81
CA THR A 109 3.72 -19.13 -0.75
C THR A 109 2.96 -20.44 -0.95
N ALA A 110 1.84 -20.60 -0.21
CA ALA A 110 0.99 -21.77 -0.28
C ALA A 110 0.33 -21.92 -1.65
N ASP A 111 -0.26 -20.84 -2.18
CA ASP A 111 -0.92 -20.81 -3.49
C ASP A 111 0.01 -21.24 -4.63
N TRP A 112 1.30 -20.96 -4.49
CA TRP A 112 2.29 -21.24 -5.51
C TRP A 112 3.08 -22.53 -5.29
N GLY A 113 2.86 -23.23 -4.17
CA GLY A 113 3.57 -24.45 -3.84
C GLY A 113 5.09 -24.26 -3.74
N ILE A 114 5.56 -23.08 -3.33
CA ILE A 114 7.00 -22.81 -3.17
C ILE A 114 7.43 -22.89 -1.72
N ALA A 115 8.71 -23.15 -1.48
CA ALA A 115 9.26 -23.13 -0.12
C ALA A 115 9.30 -21.69 0.45
N PRO A 116 9.10 -21.51 1.77
CA PRO A 116 9.25 -20.20 2.41
C PRO A 116 10.63 -19.55 2.19
N SER A 117 11.68 -20.36 2.07
CA SER A 117 13.03 -19.90 1.73
C SER A 117 13.10 -19.29 0.33
N THR A 118 12.42 -19.89 -0.65
CA THR A 118 12.30 -19.34 -2.01
C THR A 118 11.53 -18.02 -2.01
N MET A 119 10.43 -17.94 -1.27
CA MET A 119 9.67 -16.70 -1.12
C MET A 119 10.49 -15.58 -0.47
N ARG A 120 11.33 -15.92 0.52
CA ARG A 120 12.26 -14.97 1.14
C ARG A 120 13.28 -14.44 0.13
N THR A 121 13.81 -15.30 -0.74
CA THR A 121 14.72 -14.89 -1.82
C THR A 121 14.01 -13.95 -2.78
N TYR A 122 12.81 -14.29 -3.26
CA TYR A 122 12.03 -13.40 -4.13
C TYR A 122 11.72 -12.06 -3.48
N THR A 123 11.33 -12.07 -2.20
CA THR A 123 11.10 -10.85 -1.42
C THR A 123 12.34 -9.98 -1.39
N LYS A 124 13.51 -10.55 -1.05
CA LYS A 124 14.77 -9.79 -1.03
C LYS A 124 15.09 -9.20 -2.40
N THR A 125 14.98 -9.98 -3.46
CA THR A 125 15.24 -9.50 -4.83
C THR A 125 14.27 -8.39 -5.23
N LEU A 126 12.99 -8.52 -4.90
CA LEU A 126 11.98 -7.49 -5.17
C LEU A 126 12.32 -6.18 -4.44
N LEU A 127 12.63 -6.25 -3.14
CA LEU A 127 12.99 -5.07 -2.35
C LEU A 127 14.24 -4.38 -2.91
N THR A 128 15.27 -5.16 -3.27
CA THR A 128 16.49 -4.62 -3.90
C THR A 128 16.21 -3.97 -5.25
N GLN A 129 15.40 -4.57 -6.13
CA GLN A 129 15.07 -3.99 -7.43
C GLN A 129 14.20 -2.73 -7.32
N LEU A 130 13.36 -2.66 -6.29
CA LEU A 130 12.59 -1.46 -5.97
C LEU A 130 13.42 -0.42 -5.19
N GLY A 131 14.61 -0.75 -4.69
CA GLY A 131 15.40 0.14 -3.84
C GLY A 131 14.67 0.56 -2.57
N VAL A 132 13.98 -0.39 -1.92
CA VAL A 132 13.24 -0.18 -0.65
C VAL A 132 13.67 -1.18 0.41
N ASP A 133 13.38 -0.87 1.67
CA ASP A 133 13.83 -1.68 2.82
C ASP A 133 12.76 -2.62 3.37
N SER A 134 11.49 -2.41 3.01
CA SER A 134 10.37 -3.17 3.58
C SER A 134 9.25 -3.45 2.59
N GLN A 135 8.43 -4.47 2.89
CA GLN A 135 7.25 -4.81 2.08
C GLN A 135 6.20 -3.69 2.09
N LEU A 136 6.10 -2.93 3.18
CA LEU A 136 5.24 -1.75 3.29
C LEU A 136 5.66 -0.68 2.29
N GLN A 137 6.94 -0.32 2.30
CA GLN A 137 7.51 0.61 1.33
C GLN A 137 7.38 0.10 -0.11
N ALA A 138 7.56 -1.20 -0.34
CA ALA A 138 7.33 -1.80 -1.65
C ALA A 138 5.89 -1.61 -2.13
N SER A 139 4.90 -1.76 -1.25
CA SER A 139 3.48 -1.59 -1.59
C SER A 139 3.17 -0.13 -1.96
N VAL A 140 3.72 0.84 -1.21
CA VAL A 140 3.64 2.28 -1.53
C VAL A 140 4.29 2.57 -2.89
N VAL A 141 5.55 2.17 -3.08
CA VAL A 141 6.31 2.42 -4.32
C VAL A 141 5.65 1.72 -5.51
N GLY A 142 5.11 0.51 -5.33
CA GLY A 142 4.42 -0.22 -6.38
C GLY A 142 3.23 0.53 -6.95
N VAL A 143 2.46 1.21 -6.10
CA VAL A 143 1.35 2.06 -6.53
C VAL A 143 1.86 3.34 -7.18
N LEU A 144 2.76 4.07 -6.51
CA LEU A 144 3.27 5.35 -7.00
C LEU A 144 4.02 5.23 -8.34
N ALA A 145 4.74 4.13 -8.57
CA ALA A 145 5.42 3.83 -9.83
C ALA A 145 4.49 3.24 -10.92
N GLY A 146 3.21 2.97 -10.61
CA GLY A 146 2.25 2.35 -11.51
C GLY A 146 2.62 0.91 -11.91
N LEU A 147 3.15 0.14 -10.97
CA LEU A 147 3.43 -1.30 -11.10
C LEU A 147 2.24 -2.15 -10.63
N THR A 148 1.46 -1.63 -9.69
CA THR A 148 0.22 -2.24 -9.20
C THR A 148 -0.98 -1.64 -9.93
N ARG A 149 -1.98 -2.46 -10.28
CA ARG A 149 -3.24 -1.95 -10.84
C ARG A 149 -4.20 -1.59 -9.71
N LEU A 150 -5.01 -0.56 -9.92
CA LEU A 150 -5.97 -0.12 -8.92
C LEU A 150 -7.03 -1.17 -8.59
N ASN A 151 -7.44 -1.95 -9.60
CA ASN A 151 -8.35 -3.09 -9.40
C ASN A 151 -7.74 -4.26 -8.61
N ASP A 152 -6.41 -4.36 -8.53
CA ASP A 152 -5.76 -5.35 -7.68
C ASP A 152 -5.95 -4.96 -6.20
N ILE A 153 -5.94 -3.65 -5.88
CA ILE A 153 -6.03 -3.11 -4.52
C ILE A 153 -7.47 -3.14 -4.01
N GLU A 154 -8.39 -2.67 -4.84
CA GLU A 154 -9.83 -2.68 -4.58
C GLU A 154 -10.55 -3.17 -5.85
N PRO A 155 -11.16 -4.37 -5.85
CA PRO A 155 -11.77 -4.95 -7.06
C PRO A 155 -12.86 -4.10 -7.70
N ALA A 156 -13.44 -3.17 -6.95
CA ALA A 156 -14.44 -2.23 -7.44
C ALA A 156 -13.85 -1.09 -8.30
N TRP A 157 -12.53 -0.91 -8.31
CA TRP A 157 -11.86 0.18 -9.00
C TRP A 157 -11.45 -0.17 -10.43
N PRO A 158 -11.30 0.83 -11.32
CA PRO A 158 -10.85 0.58 -12.70
C PRO A 158 -9.46 -0.06 -12.73
N ALA A 159 -9.18 -0.87 -13.76
CA ALA A 159 -7.90 -1.58 -13.89
C ALA A 159 -6.70 -0.69 -14.28
N ASP A 160 -6.94 0.58 -14.62
CA ASP A 160 -5.89 1.51 -15.05
C ASP A 160 -5.11 2.06 -13.84
N PRO A 161 -3.77 1.90 -13.78
CA PRO A 161 -2.94 2.45 -12.71
C PRO A 161 -2.95 3.99 -12.60
N ARG A 162 -3.46 4.73 -13.60
CA ARG A 162 -3.53 6.21 -13.60
C ARG A 162 -4.89 6.81 -13.96
N GLY A 163 -5.97 6.03 -13.90
CA GLY A 163 -7.31 6.42 -14.38
C GLY A 163 -8.05 7.55 -13.65
N HIS A 164 -7.36 8.42 -12.91
CA HIS A 164 -7.97 9.46 -12.06
C HIS A 164 -7.61 10.92 -12.43
N ASP A 165 -6.82 11.16 -13.48
CA ASP A 165 -6.39 12.53 -13.84
C ASP A 165 -7.22 13.22 -14.95
N VAL A 166 -8.27 12.59 -15.50
CA VAL A 166 -8.94 13.13 -16.72
C VAL A 166 -10.17 14.01 -16.46
N GLU A 167 -10.84 13.96 -15.29
CA GLU A 167 -12.21 14.52 -15.19
C GLU A 167 -12.42 15.59 -14.10
N GLN A 168 -11.38 16.16 -13.49
CA GLN A 168 -11.54 17.27 -12.53
C GLN A 168 -11.51 18.67 -13.17
N HIS A 169 -11.18 18.79 -14.47
CA HIS A 169 -11.05 20.09 -15.16
C HIS A 169 -12.17 20.40 -16.18
N ARG A 170 -13.28 19.64 -16.18
CA ARG A 170 -14.37 19.81 -17.15
C ARG A 170 -15.76 19.95 -16.55
N ARG A 171 -15.91 20.66 -15.42
CA ARG A 171 -17.20 21.24 -15.03
C ARG A 171 -17.04 22.57 -14.30
N ALA A 172 -17.08 23.65 -15.07
CA ALA A 172 -17.95 24.79 -14.78
C ALA A 172 -18.24 25.51 -16.12
N PRO A 173 -19.49 25.97 -16.34
CA PRO A 173 -19.93 26.65 -17.57
C PRO A 173 -19.36 28.06 -17.73
#